data_AF-A0AAW9HZI8-F1
#
_entry.id   AF-A0AAW9HZI8-F1
#
_cell.length_a   1.000
_cell.length_b   1.000
_cell.length_c   1.000
_cell.angle_alpha   90.00
_cell.angle_beta   90.00
_cell.angle_gamma   90.00
#
_symmetry.space_group_name_H-M   'P 1'
#
loop_
_entity.id
_entity.type
_entity.pdbx_description
1 polymer ?
#
loop_
_entity_poly.entity_id
_entity_poly.type
_entity_poly.pdbx_seq_one_letter_code
_entity_poly.pdbx_strand_id
1 'polypeptide(L)'
;KEGQGFKIAMQALDGARIGTGAQGIGVAQEALELSVKYTKERVQFGKPIGALQGIQWYIADMATKTEAAKTLVYYAAYLKDADKPHTTEAAMCKLNAAENARFVTNLALQIHGGYGYMKDYPLERMYR
;
A
#
# COMPACT_ATOMS: atom_id res chain seq x y z
N LYS A 1 33.84 8.87 13.04
CA LYS A 1 34.66 8.91 14.29
C LYS A 1 33.99 8.05 15.34
N GLU A 2 34.74 7.52 16.31
CA GLU A 2 34.16 6.83 17.46
C GLU A 2 33.10 7.73 18.13
N GLY A 3 31.98 7.14 18.58
CA GLY A 3 30.84 7.87 19.14
C GLY A 3 29.79 8.40 18.14
N GLN A 4 29.99 8.29 16.82
CA GLN A 4 29.03 8.81 15.81
C GLN A 4 28.01 7.78 15.29
N GLY A 5 28.05 6.53 15.76
CA GLY A 5 27.25 5.43 15.21
C GLY A 5 25.74 5.71 15.20
N PHE A 6 25.20 6.26 16.29
CA PHE A 6 23.77 6.57 16.39
C PHE A 6 23.32 7.58 15.32
N LYS A 7 24.08 8.66 15.11
CA LYS A 7 23.76 9.69 14.11
C LYS A 7 23.76 9.10 12.69
N ILE A 8 24.77 8.30 12.36
CA ILE A 8 24.87 7.64 11.06
C ILE A 8 23.70 6.68 10.85
N ALA A 9 23.35 5.89 11.87
CA ALA A 9 22.22 4.98 11.81
C ALA A 9 20.89 5.72 11.60
N MET A 10 20.66 6.84 12.29
CA MET A 10 19.45 7.65 12.11
C MET A 10 19.36 8.24 10.69
N GLN A 11 20.47 8.73 10.13
CA GLN A 11 20.50 9.22 8.75
C GLN A 11 20.20 8.11 7.73
N ALA A 12 20.75 6.92 7.93
CA ALA A 12 20.46 5.77 7.07
C ALA A 12 18.98 5.34 7.17
N LEU A 13 18.39 5.41 8.37
CA LEU A 13 16.98 5.06 8.59
C LEU A 13 16.01 6.00 7.87
N ASP A 14 16.33 7.28 7.70
CA ASP A 14 15.48 8.21 6.94
C ASP A 14 15.33 7.78 5.47
N GLY A 15 16.44 7.37 4.83
CA GLY A 15 16.39 6.77 3.50
C GLY A 15 15.65 5.43 3.48
N ALA A 16 15.88 4.57 4.47
CA ALA A 16 15.24 3.27 4.58
C ALA A 16 13.71 3.37 4.71
N ARG A 17 13.21 4.37 5.44
CA ARG A 17 11.76 4.64 5.59
C ARG A 17 11.08 4.90 4.26
N ILE A 18 11.71 5.66 3.36
CA ILE A 18 11.19 5.92 2.02
C ILE A 18 11.13 4.61 1.21
N GLY A 19 12.20 3.81 1.27
CA GLY A 19 12.25 2.49 0.62
C GLY A 19 11.16 1.53 1.12
N THR A 20 10.94 1.45 2.44
CA THR A 20 9.85 0.66 3.02
C THR A 20 8.47 1.20 2.62
N GLY A 21 8.32 2.53 2.54
CA GLY A 21 7.09 3.14 2.02
C GLY A 21 6.80 2.74 0.57
N ALA A 22 7.84 2.75 -0.28
CA ALA A 22 7.75 2.30 -1.68
C ALA A 22 7.33 0.83 -1.80
N GLN A 23 7.83 -0.05 -0.93
CA GLN A 23 7.38 -1.44 -0.87
C GLN A 23 5.90 -1.55 -0.50
N GLY A 24 5.46 -0.81 0.52
CA GLY A 24 4.05 -0.81 0.96
C GLY A 24 3.07 -0.37 -0.12
N ILE A 25 3.38 0.70 -0.87
CA ILE A 25 2.52 1.15 -1.98
C ILE A 25 2.50 0.14 -3.14
N GLY A 26 3.59 -0.60 -3.38
CA GLY A 26 3.63 -1.66 -4.38
C GLY A 26 2.67 -2.80 -4.04
N VAL A 27 2.70 -3.26 -2.78
CA VAL A 27 1.76 -4.28 -2.28
C VAL A 27 0.31 -3.80 -2.38
N ALA A 28 0.04 -2.54 -1.98
CA ALA A 28 -1.30 -1.96 -2.09
C ALA A 28 -1.78 -1.91 -3.55
N GLN A 29 -0.94 -1.44 -4.46
CA GLN A 29 -1.26 -1.32 -5.89
C GLN A 29 -1.63 -2.68 -6.50
N GLU A 30 -0.81 -3.71 -6.28
CA GLU A 30 -1.08 -5.05 -6.81
C GLU A 30 -2.37 -5.65 -6.21
N ALA A 31 -2.61 -5.48 -4.91
CA ALA A 31 -3.83 -5.98 -4.26
C ALA A 31 -5.09 -5.31 -4.80
N LEU A 32 -5.02 -4.00 -5.09
CA LEU A 32 -6.09 -3.26 -5.74
C LEU A 32 -6.34 -3.77 -7.17
N GLU A 33 -5.30 -3.98 -7.97
CA GLU A 33 -5.43 -4.44 -9.35
C GLU A 33 -6.05 -5.85 -9.43
N LEU A 34 -5.60 -6.77 -8.58
CA LEU A 34 -6.20 -8.09 -8.43
C LEU A 34 -7.68 -8.00 -8.05
N SER A 35 -8.02 -7.11 -7.11
CA SER A 35 -9.41 -6.87 -6.70
C SER A 35 -10.26 -6.32 -7.85
N VAL A 36 -9.78 -5.32 -8.59
CA VAL A 36 -10.49 -4.77 -9.75
C VAL A 36 -10.73 -5.85 -10.80
N LYS A 37 -9.73 -6.69 -11.08
CA LYS A 37 -9.89 -7.83 -12.00
C LYS A 37 -10.97 -8.80 -11.49
N TYR A 38 -10.85 -9.26 -10.24
CA TYR A 38 -11.77 -10.23 -9.66
C TYR A 38 -13.22 -9.73 -9.63
N THR A 39 -13.44 -8.44 -9.38
CA THR A 39 -14.80 -7.88 -9.36
C THR A 39 -15.53 -7.93 -10.70
N LYS A 40 -14.78 -8.02 -11.81
CA LYS A 40 -15.33 -8.17 -13.16
C LYS A 40 -15.61 -9.64 -13.52
N GLU A 41 -14.83 -10.55 -12.97
CA GLU A 41 -14.90 -11.99 -13.26
C GLU A 41 -15.91 -12.72 -12.36
N ARG A 42 -16.00 -12.32 -11.09
CA ARG A 42 -16.87 -12.98 -10.11
C ARG A 42 -18.32 -12.55 -10.29
N VAL A 43 -19.19 -13.52 -10.59
CA VAL A 43 -20.65 -13.31 -10.71
C VAL A 43 -21.38 -13.82 -9.47
N GLN A 44 -22.19 -12.94 -8.86
CA GLN A 44 -23.15 -13.29 -7.80
C GLN A 44 -24.42 -12.46 -7.98
N PHE A 45 -25.56 -12.99 -7.52
CA PHE A 45 -26.86 -12.34 -7.67
C PHE A 45 -27.16 -11.96 -9.13
N GLY A 46 -26.75 -12.82 -10.08
CA GLY A 46 -27.00 -12.66 -11.51
C GLY A 46 -26.14 -11.64 -12.25
N LYS A 47 -25.14 -11.02 -11.63
CA LYS A 47 -24.25 -10.03 -12.27
C LYS A 47 -22.83 -10.03 -11.68
N PRO A 48 -21.83 -9.44 -12.36
CA PRO A 48 -20.51 -9.23 -11.77
C PRO A 48 -20.60 -8.48 -10.44
N ILE A 49 -19.82 -8.86 -9.44
CA ILE A 49 -19.86 -8.21 -8.12
C ILE A 49 -19.42 -6.74 -8.18
N GLY A 50 -18.67 -6.33 -9.22
CA GLY A 50 -18.36 -4.93 -9.49
C GLY A 50 -19.58 -4.05 -9.81
N ALA A 51 -20.76 -4.65 -10.10
CA ALA A 51 -22.02 -3.94 -10.24
C ALA A 51 -22.77 -3.72 -8.90
N LEU A 52 -22.19 -4.17 -7.78
CA LEU A 52 -22.70 -3.92 -6.44
C LEU A 52 -22.06 -2.64 -5.88
N GLN A 53 -22.87 -1.67 -5.49
CA GLN A 53 -22.40 -0.34 -5.06
C GLN A 53 -21.42 -0.41 -3.88
N GLY A 54 -21.64 -1.29 -2.91
CA GLY A 54 -20.72 -1.47 -1.79
C GLY A 54 -19.31 -1.90 -2.20
N ILE A 55 -19.19 -2.72 -3.25
CA ILE A 55 -17.89 -3.12 -3.81
C ILE A 55 -17.23 -1.95 -4.53
N GLN A 56 -18.01 -1.13 -5.24
CA GLN A 56 -17.49 0.07 -5.91
C GLN A 56 -16.91 1.06 -4.92
N TRP A 57 -17.52 1.23 -3.73
CA TRP A 57 -16.98 2.07 -2.66
C TRP A 57 -15.64 1.56 -2.14
N TYR A 58 -15.50 0.25 -1.91
CA TYR A 58 -14.22 -0.32 -1.49
C TYR A 58 -13.12 -0.05 -2.51
N ILE A 59 -13.38 -0.29 -3.80
CA ILE A 59 -12.40 -0.02 -4.86
C ILE A 59 -12.05 1.47 -4.92
N ALA A 60 -13.04 2.37 -4.80
CA ALA A 60 -12.80 3.81 -4.80
C ALA A 60 -11.94 4.26 -3.61
N ASP A 61 -12.21 3.75 -2.41
CA ASP A 61 -11.42 4.06 -1.21
C ASP A 61 -10.00 3.52 -1.30
N MET A 62 -9.85 2.26 -1.74
CA MET A 62 -8.53 1.62 -1.94
C MET A 62 -7.69 2.41 -2.95
N ALA A 63 -8.27 2.80 -4.08
CA ALA A 63 -7.59 3.58 -5.11
C ALA A 63 -7.17 4.97 -4.59
N THR A 64 -8.09 5.68 -3.95
CA THR A 64 -7.86 7.03 -3.44
C THR A 64 -6.73 7.04 -2.40
N LYS A 65 -6.78 6.11 -1.43
CA LYS A 65 -5.77 6.02 -0.38
C LYS A 65 -4.41 5.58 -0.91
N THR A 66 -4.39 4.69 -1.90
CA THR A 66 -3.14 4.23 -2.54
C THR A 66 -2.45 5.35 -3.30
N GLU A 67 -3.19 6.14 -4.08
CA GLU A 67 -2.61 7.29 -4.78
C GLU A 67 -2.14 8.40 -3.81
N ALA A 68 -2.86 8.63 -2.70
CA ALA A 68 -2.40 9.53 -1.65
C ALA A 68 -1.09 9.04 -0.99
N ALA A 69 -1.00 7.75 -0.66
CA ALA A 69 0.21 7.14 -0.08
C ALA A 69 1.40 7.22 -1.05
N LYS A 70 1.16 6.90 -2.33
CA LYS A 70 2.16 6.99 -3.40
C LYS A 70 2.68 8.40 -3.59
N THR A 71 1.80 9.40 -3.58
CA THR A 71 2.18 10.82 -3.65
C THR A 71 3.10 11.21 -2.50
N LEU A 72 2.78 10.79 -1.27
CA LEU A 72 3.59 11.12 -0.09
C LEU A 72 4.97 10.43 -0.13
N VAL A 73 5.05 9.19 -0.62
CA VAL A 73 6.33 8.48 -0.83
C VAL A 73 7.18 9.20 -1.87
N TYR A 74 6.59 9.58 -3.02
CA TYR A 74 7.33 10.31 -4.05
C TYR A 74 7.77 11.69 -3.59
N TYR A 75 6.96 12.38 -2.78
CA TYR A 75 7.35 13.65 -2.20
C TYR A 75 8.57 13.52 -1.28
N ALA A 76 8.58 12.53 -0.38
CA ALA A 76 9.73 12.26 0.47
C ALA A 76 10.99 11.88 -0.34
N ALA A 77 10.82 11.06 -1.39
CA ALA A 77 11.89 10.69 -2.30
C ALA A 77 12.47 11.92 -3.04
N TYR A 78 11.61 12.79 -3.55
CA TYR A 78 12.02 14.04 -4.19
C TYR A 78 12.81 14.94 -3.25
N LEU A 79 12.36 15.12 -1.99
CA LEU A 79 13.11 15.92 -1.01
C LEU A 79 14.49 15.33 -0.75
N LYS A 80 14.60 14.00 -0.62
CA LYS A 80 15.87 13.31 -0.46
C LYS A 80 16.80 13.52 -1.67
N ASP A 81 16.28 13.37 -2.89
CA ASP A 81 17.08 13.53 -4.12
C ASP A 81 17.48 15.00 -4.36
N ALA A 82 16.69 15.95 -3.88
CA ALA A 82 16.98 17.38 -3.92
C ALA A 82 17.86 17.88 -2.75
N ASP A 83 18.42 16.98 -1.94
CA ASP A 83 19.22 17.26 -0.73
C ASP A 83 18.51 18.22 0.26
N LYS A 84 17.18 18.12 0.35
CA LYS A 84 16.36 18.88 1.29
C LYS A 84 16.13 18.07 2.58
N PRO A 85 15.92 18.74 3.73
CA PRO A 85 15.47 18.06 4.94
C PRO A 85 14.19 17.25 4.67
N HIS A 86 14.18 15.97 5.06
CA HIS A 86 13.10 15.04 4.72
C HIS A 86 12.79 14.03 5.83
N THR A 87 13.36 14.18 7.03
CA THR A 87 13.17 13.25 8.16
C THR A 87 11.69 13.08 8.53
N THR A 88 10.94 14.19 8.55
CA THR A 88 9.51 14.20 8.89
C THR A 88 8.69 13.52 7.80
N GLU A 89 8.94 13.88 6.55
CA GLU A 89 8.25 13.36 5.38
C GLU A 89 8.52 11.87 5.16
N ALA A 90 9.76 11.42 5.40
CA ALA A 90 10.11 10.01 5.39
C ALA A 90 9.37 9.22 6.47
N ALA A 91 9.22 9.78 7.67
CA ALA A 91 8.43 9.16 8.74
C ALA A 91 6.93 9.08 8.38
N MET A 92 6.38 10.17 7.87
CA MET A 92 4.97 10.25 7.44
C MET A 92 4.69 9.28 6.28
N CYS A 93 5.55 9.22 5.27
CA CYS A 93 5.35 8.35 4.12
C CYS A 93 5.40 6.87 4.52
N LYS A 94 6.33 6.48 5.41
CA LYS A 94 6.42 5.10 5.89
C LYS A 94 5.17 4.70 6.66
N LEU A 95 4.70 5.56 7.58
CA LEU A 95 3.50 5.30 8.37
C LEU A 95 2.28 5.12 7.46
N ASN A 96 2.00 6.14 6.64
CA ASN A 96 0.83 6.15 5.76
C ASN A 96 0.85 4.98 4.76
N ALA A 97 2.00 4.70 4.13
CA ALA A 97 2.11 3.60 3.18
C ALA A 97 1.88 2.24 3.84
N ALA A 98 2.38 2.02 5.07
CA ALA A 98 2.18 0.77 5.79
C ALA A 98 0.71 0.57 6.21
N GLU A 99 0.06 1.61 6.71
CA GLU A 99 -1.37 1.56 7.06
C GLU A 99 -2.25 1.38 5.82
N ASN A 100 -1.92 2.06 4.72
CA ASN A 100 -2.61 1.88 3.45
C ASN A 100 -2.45 0.46 2.92
N ALA A 101 -1.24 -0.10 2.92
CA ALA A 101 -1.00 -1.48 2.48
C ALA A 101 -1.88 -2.46 3.26
N ARG A 102 -1.95 -2.33 4.59
CA ARG A 102 -2.83 -3.14 5.43
C ARG A 102 -4.31 -2.93 5.10
N PHE A 103 -4.75 -1.68 4.93
CA PHE A 103 -6.14 -1.37 4.59
C PHE A 103 -6.56 -2.01 3.26
N VAL A 104 -5.73 -1.85 2.23
CA VAL A 104 -6.01 -2.33 0.89
C VAL A 104 -5.96 -3.86 0.82
N THR A 105 -4.96 -4.50 1.43
CA THR A 105 -4.88 -5.98 1.44
C THR A 105 -6.02 -6.61 2.23
N ASN A 106 -6.46 -5.99 3.33
CA ASN A 106 -7.63 -6.46 4.08
C ASN A 106 -8.93 -6.38 3.24
N LEU A 107 -9.20 -5.25 2.59
CA LEU A 107 -10.36 -5.13 1.71
C LEU A 107 -10.26 -6.06 0.50
N ALA A 108 -9.06 -6.29 -0.03
CA ALA A 108 -8.85 -7.24 -1.11
C ALA A 108 -9.25 -8.66 -0.68
N LEU A 109 -8.87 -9.11 0.54
CA LEU A 109 -9.34 -10.37 1.11
C LEU A 109 -10.87 -10.41 1.19
N GLN A 110 -11.49 -9.35 1.68
CA GLN A 110 -12.95 -9.26 1.80
C GLN A 110 -13.66 -9.34 0.44
N ILE A 111 -13.14 -8.65 -0.58
CA ILE A 111 -13.68 -8.68 -1.95
C ILE A 111 -13.61 -10.10 -2.55
N HIS A 112 -12.53 -10.84 -2.25
CA HIS A 112 -12.35 -12.20 -2.75
C HIS A 112 -13.11 -13.25 -1.93
N GLY A 113 -13.58 -12.90 -0.73
CA GLY A 113 -14.25 -13.81 0.19
C GLY A 113 -13.34 -14.99 0.56
N GLY A 114 -13.88 -16.20 0.62
CA GLY A 114 -13.11 -17.41 0.95
C GLY A 114 -11.89 -17.64 0.04
N TYR A 115 -11.96 -17.26 -1.23
CA TYR A 115 -10.84 -17.40 -2.16
C TYR A 115 -9.64 -16.51 -1.80
N GLY A 116 -9.86 -15.37 -1.13
CA GLY A 116 -8.78 -14.49 -0.68
C GLY A 116 -7.86 -15.16 0.34
N TYR A 117 -8.38 -16.15 1.09
CA TYR A 117 -7.64 -16.91 2.10
C TYR A 117 -6.99 -18.19 1.54
N MET A 118 -7.22 -18.52 0.27
CA MET A 118 -6.60 -19.67 -0.39
C MET A 118 -5.22 -19.31 -0.92
N LYS A 119 -4.27 -20.24 -0.84
CA LYS A 119 -2.90 -20.06 -1.33
C LYS A 119 -2.80 -19.94 -2.86
N ASP A 120 -3.87 -20.27 -3.58
CA ASP A 120 -3.96 -20.10 -5.02
C ASP A 120 -4.04 -18.62 -5.43
N TYR A 121 -4.42 -17.74 -4.49
CA TYR A 121 -4.40 -16.29 -4.67
C TYR A 121 -3.28 -15.67 -3.83
N PRO A 122 -2.54 -14.68 -4.34
CA PRO A 122 -1.41 -14.09 -3.62
C PRO A 122 -1.85 -13.22 -2.42
N LEU A 123 -3.15 -12.94 -2.27
CA LEU A 123 -3.68 -11.96 -1.30
C LEU A 123 -3.44 -12.33 0.16
N GLU A 124 -3.56 -13.61 0.52
CA GLU A 124 -3.26 -14.06 1.90
C GLU A 124 -1.81 -13.74 2.27
N ARG A 125 -0.89 -13.92 1.31
CA ARG A 125 0.54 -13.64 1.49
C ARG A 125 0.78 -12.14 1.57
N MET A 126 0.08 -11.34 0.76
CA MET A 126 0.22 -9.89 0.76
C MET A 126 -0.30 -9.23 2.04
N TYR A 127 -1.24 -9.88 2.74
CA TYR A 127 -1.76 -9.41 4.02
C TYR A 127 -0.82 -9.68 5.21
N ARG A 128 0.06 -10.69 5.12
CA ARG A 128 1.00 -11.10 6.18
C ARG A 128 2.30 -10.33 6.13
#